data_AF-A0A1Z4BXC0-F1
#
_entry.id   AF-A0A1Z4BXC0-F1
#
_cell.length_a   1.000
_cell.length_b   1.000
_cell.length_c   1.000
_cell.angle_alpha   90.00
_cell.angle_beta   90.00
_cell.angle_gamma   90.00
#
_symmetry.space_group_name_H-M   'P 1'
#
loop_
_entity.id
_entity.type
_entity.pdbx_description
1 polymer ?
#
loop_
_entity_poly.entity_id
_entity_poly.type
_entity_poly.pdbx_seq_one_letter_code
_entity_poly.pdbx_strand_id
1 'polypeptide(L)'
;MSIELIRELTAKVLETTDSNLLTIYIAEAIDQEPTATTVARIGGVPLGITPMTWPRLNGLPMAHLLTIDLDDMPELKTDTLANARAVALFISDRIDNGAYEPHTPETVLIALSQDDIDQGEPSETLRESDQASGYRLTPVKVPESIFDEPEEYDEENPLEQLRNAVFSASYAAGKPIWLQSDEYDGHFLLQFDEAFIDMNLGDAGVMYVFADTAFWQCH
;
A
#
# COMPACT_ATOMS: atom_id res chain seq x y z
N MET A 1 6.77 9.58 10.68
CA MET A 1 7.70 10.61 10.17
C MET A 1 6.91 11.85 9.74
N SER A 2 7.48 13.06 9.70
CA SER A 2 6.72 14.27 9.32
C SER A 2 6.74 14.53 7.81
N ILE A 3 5.57 14.72 7.20
CA ILE A 3 5.42 15.18 5.81
C ILE A 3 6.21 16.47 5.53
N GLU A 4 6.36 17.35 6.53
CA GLU A 4 7.13 18.58 6.38
C GLU A 4 8.62 18.31 6.15
N LEU A 5 9.18 17.23 6.73
CA LEU A 5 10.57 16.84 6.47
C LEU A 5 10.76 16.41 5.01
N ILE A 6 9.83 15.60 4.47
CA ILE A 6 9.87 15.16 3.06
C ILE A 6 9.79 16.38 2.13
N ARG A 7 8.93 17.36 2.44
CA ARG A 7 8.82 18.61 1.66
C ARG A 7 10.09 19.45 1.73
N GLU A 8 10.68 19.60 2.92
CA GLU A 8 11.93 20.34 3.10
C GLU A 8 13.09 19.69 2.32
N LEU A 9 13.25 18.38 2.44
CA LEU A 9 14.29 17.62 1.73
C LEU A 9 14.07 17.65 0.22
N THR A 10 12.83 17.55 -0.25
CA THR A 10 12.48 17.74 -1.66
C THR A 10 12.96 19.10 -2.17
N ALA A 11 12.68 20.18 -1.44
CA ALA A 11 13.13 21.51 -1.84
C ALA A 11 14.67 21.59 -1.95
N LYS A 12 15.40 21.00 -1.00
CA LYS A 12 16.86 20.95 -1.01
C LYS A 12 17.43 20.18 -2.21
N VAL A 13 16.82 19.05 -2.58
CA VAL A 13 17.25 18.27 -3.77
C VAL A 13 17.07 19.09 -5.06
N LEU A 14 15.96 19.82 -5.16
CA LEU A 14 15.66 20.62 -6.35
C LEU A 14 16.54 21.88 -6.49
N GLU A 15 17.28 22.27 -5.45
CA GLU A 15 18.29 23.34 -5.56
C GLU A 15 19.53 22.89 -6.34
N THR A 16 19.81 21.58 -6.39
CA THR A 16 21.04 21.03 -6.96
C THR A 16 20.82 20.21 -8.23
N THR A 17 19.58 19.77 -8.49
CA THR A 17 19.27 18.85 -9.59
C THR A 17 17.99 19.26 -10.31
N ASP A 18 18.01 19.21 -11.64
CA ASP A 18 16.79 19.26 -12.46
C ASP A 18 16.23 17.84 -12.58
N SER A 19 15.14 17.56 -11.88
CA SER A 19 14.54 16.22 -11.81
C SER A 19 13.04 16.32 -12.04
N ASN A 20 12.49 15.35 -12.78
CA ASN A 20 11.04 15.25 -12.94
C ASN A 20 10.40 15.02 -11.58
N LEU A 21 9.30 15.71 -11.31
CA LEU A 21 8.53 15.51 -10.09
C LEU A 21 7.41 14.51 -10.33
N LEU A 22 7.29 13.54 -9.41
CA LEU A 22 6.17 12.63 -9.32
C LEU A 22 5.37 12.96 -8.06
N THR A 23 4.06 12.70 -8.09
CA THR A 23 3.23 12.73 -6.89
C THR A 23 3.25 11.35 -6.26
N ILE A 24 3.55 11.30 -4.97
CA ILE A 24 3.27 10.16 -4.10
C ILE A 24 2.27 10.56 -3.03
N TYR A 25 1.65 9.57 -2.40
CA TYR A 25 0.71 9.77 -1.30
C TYR A 25 1.25 9.15 -0.04
N ILE A 26 1.63 9.98 0.94
CA ILE A 26 2.02 9.48 2.26
C ILE A 26 0.77 8.98 2.97
N ALA A 27 0.80 7.70 3.36
CA ALA A 27 -0.31 7.01 3.99
C ALA A 27 -0.10 6.94 5.50
N GLU A 28 -1.12 7.37 6.25
CA GLU A 28 -1.10 7.36 7.72
C GLU A 28 -2.39 6.70 8.21
N ALA A 29 -2.25 5.66 9.05
CA ALA A 29 -3.41 5.08 9.74
C ALA A 29 -4.01 6.13 10.67
N ILE A 30 -5.34 6.18 10.75
CA ILE A 30 -6.05 7.08 11.67
C ILE A 30 -6.98 6.27 12.57
N ASP A 31 -7.04 6.66 13.85
CA ASP A 31 -7.97 6.09 14.82
C ASP A 31 -9.39 6.66 14.63
N GLN A 32 -9.90 6.50 13.41
CA GLN A 32 -11.24 6.84 13.03
C GLN A 32 -11.84 5.60 12.36
N GLU A 33 -12.90 5.08 12.97
CA GLU A 33 -13.64 3.94 12.42
C GLU A 33 -14.29 4.36 11.08
N PRO A 34 -14.06 3.59 10.00
CA PRO A 34 -14.70 3.86 8.72
C PRO A 34 -16.20 3.62 8.84
N THR A 35 -16.99 4.41 8.13
CA THR A 35 -18.44 4.19 8.05
C THR A 35 -18.75 3.03 7.09
N ALA A 36 -19.98 2.51 7.12
CA ALA A 36 -20.44 1.46 6.20
C ALA A 36 -20.34 1.84 4.70
N THR A 37 -20.05 3.10 4.36
CA THR A 37 -19.85 3.57 2.98
C THR A 37 -18.43 4.07 2.71
N THR A 38 -17.53 4.01 3.69
CA THR A 38 -16.15 4.48 3.53
C THR A 38 -15.33 3.39 2.82
N VAL A 39 -14.99 3.62 1.54
CA VAL A 39 -14.24 2.65 0.72
C VAL A 39 -12.81 2.45 1.25
N ALA A 40 -12.07 3.54 1.45
CA ALA A 40 -10.72 3.53 2.00
C ALA A 40 -10.72 3.06 3.47
N ARG A 41 -10.20 1.86 3.74
CA ARG A 41 -10.10 1.29 5.09
C ARG A 41 -8.95 0.30 5.24
N ILE A 42 -8.46 0.14 6.47
CA ILE A 42 -7.53 -0.90 6.91
C ILE A 42 -8.32 -1.93 7.73
N GLY A 43 -8.11 -3.21 7.43
CA GLY A 43 -8.73 -4.33 8.11
C GLY A 43 -10.26 -4.34 8.06
N GLY A 44 -10.83 -5.19 8.91
CA GLY A 44 -12.26 -5.39 9.04
C GLY A 44 -12.93 -5.84 7.74
N VAL A 45 -14.25 -5.72 7.68
CA VAL A 45 -15.01 -6.22 6.54
C VAL A 45 -14.87 -5.27 5.33
N PRO A 46 -14.37 -5.73 4.17
CA PRO A 46 -14.32 -4.93 2.94
C PRO A 46 -15.70 -4.74 2.30
N LEU A 47 -15.88 -3.60 1.63
CA LEU A 47 -17.07 -3.34 0.80
C LEU A 47 -17.00 -4.13 -0.51
N GLY A 48 -18.15 -4.58 -0.99
CA GLY A 48 -18.26 -5.26 -2.28
C GLY A 48 -17.71 -6.68 -2.34
N ILE A 49 -17.34 -7.24 -1.20
CA ILE A 49 -16.90 -8.63 -1.08
C ILE A 49 -18.03 -9.46 -0.48
N THR A 50 -18.42 -10.51 -1.18
CA THR A 50 -19.48 -11.44 -0.76
C THR A 50 -18.85 -12.71 -0.17
N PRO A 51 -19.60 -13.53 0.58
CA PRO A 51 -19.10 -14.84 1.03
C PRO A 51 -18.62 -15.77 -0.09
N MET A 52 -19.10 -15.59 -1.32
CA MET A 52 -18.70 -16.37 -2.49
C MET A 52 -17.44 -15.83 -3.15
N THR A 53 -17.16 -14.53 -3.02
CA THR A 53 -15.98 -13.87 -3.62
C THR A 53 -14.86 -13.62 -2.62
N TRP A 54 -15.10 -13.87 -1.32
CA TRP A 54 -14.10 -13.78 -0.27
C TRP A 54 -12.94 -14.78 -0.53
N PRO A 55 -11.69 -14.31 -0.69
CA PRO A 55 -10.55 -15.18 -0.97
C PRO A 55 -10.33 -16.24 0.10
N ARG A 56 -9.93 -17.44 -0.32
CA ARG A 56 -9.64 -18.55 0.59
C ARG A 56 -8.35 -19.23 0.23
N LEU A 57 -7.53 -19.52 1.23
CA LEU A 57 -6.37 -20.40 1.11
C LEU A 57 -6.62 -21.66 1.94
N ASN A 58 -6.47 -22.84 1.34
CA ASN A 58 -6.73 -24.13 1.99
C ASN A 58 -8.13 -24.24 2.63
N GLY A 59 -9.12 -23.55 2.05
CA GLY A 59 -10.51 -23.51 2.53
C GLY A 59 -10.80 -22.50 3.64
N LEU A 60 -9.77 -21.89 4.23
CA LEU A 60 -9.90 -20.85 5.24
C LEU A 60 -10.05 -19.47 4.59
N PRO A 61 -10.91 -18.57 5.11
CA PRO A 61 -11.00 -17.20 4.62
C PRO A 61 -9.68 -16.46 4.88
N MET A 62 -9.18 -15.75 3.87
CA MET A 62 -8.03 -14.86 3.99
C MET A 62 -8.42 -13.61 4.77
N ALA A 63 -7.48 -13.00 5.49
CA ALA A 63 -7.65 -11.75 6.20
C ALA A 63 -7.56 -10.56 5.23
N HIS A 64 -8.49 -9.62 5.34
CA HIS A 64 -8.46 -8.35 4.65
C HIS A 64 -7.42 -7.43 5.31
N LEU A 65 -6.50 -6.91 4.52
CA LEU A 65 -5.47 -5.97 4.98
C LEU A 65 -5.91 -4.53 4.80
N LEU A 66 -6.29 -4.16 3.58
CA LEU A 66 -6.75 -2.81 3.26
C LEU A 66 -7.56 -2.77 1.96
N THR A 67 -8.38 -1.75 1.82
CA THR A 67 -9.04 -1.37 0.57
C THR A 67 -8.52 -0.01 0.13
N ILE A 68 -7.91 0.05 -1.06
CA ILE A 68 -7.44 1.27 -1.71
C ILE A 68 -8.58 1.89 -2.52
N ASP A 69 -9.00 3.09 -2.15
CA ASP A 69 -9.90 3.92 -2.96
C ASP A 69 -9.12 4.51 -4.16
N LEU A 70 -9.47 4.12 -5.39
CA LEU A 70 -8.79 4.61 -6.60
C LEU A 70 -9.31 5.95 -7.11
N ASP A 71 -10.42 6.47 -6.58
CA ASP A 71 -10.88 7.83 -6.92
C ASP A 71 -10.06 8.89 -6.17
N ASP A 72 -9.50 8.54 -5.01
CA ASP A 72 -8.57 9.40 -4.26
C ASP A 72 -7.18 9.49 -4.92
N MET A 73 -6.81 8.50 -5.75
CA MET A 73 -5.52 8.39 -6.44
C MET A 73 -5.70 7.94 -7.90
N PRO A 74 -6.28 8.80 -8.77
CA PRO A 74 -6.63 8.42 -10.14
C PRO A 74 -5.43 8.00 -11.00
N GLU A 75 -4.21 8.43 -10.68
CA GLU A 75 -2.98 7.98 -11.35
C GLU A 75 -2.68 6.49 -11.18
N LEU A 76 -3.28 5.82 -10.19
CA LEU A 76 -3.14 4.38 -10.02
C LEU A 76 -4.02 3.58 -11.00
N LYS A 77 -4.98 4.23 -11.69
CA LYS A 77 -5.87 3.57 -12.67
C LYS A 77 -5.13 3.33 -13.99
N THR A 78 -4.46 2.19 -14.09
CA THR A 78 -3.89 1.66 -15.34
C THR A 78 -4.90 0.89 -16.17
N ASP A 79 -4.50 0.36 -17.32
CA ASP A 79 -5.36 -0.46 -18.18
C ASP A 79 -6.01 -1.64 -17.43
N THR A 80 -5.30 -2.28 -16.48
CA THR A 80 -5.83 -3.38 -15.67
C THR A 80 -6.81 -2.92 -14.59
N LEU A 81 -6.72 -1.67 -14.15
CA LEU A 81 -7.56 -1.07 -13.10
C LEU A 81 -8.47 0.05 -13.65
N ALA A 82 -8.62 0.16 -14.98
CA ALA A 82 -9.26 1.31 -15.62
C ALA A 82 -10.73 1.47 -15.21
N ASN A 83 -11.42 0.35 -14.94
CA ASN A 83 -12.81 0.31 -14.50
C ASN A 83 -12.97 0.04 -13.00
N ALA A 84 -11.86 -0.06 -12.27
CA ALA A 84 -11.89 -0.30 -10.83
C ALA A 84 -12.18 1.00 -10.08
N ARG A 85 -13.10 0.89 -9.11
CA ARG A 85 -13.36 1.90 -8.08
C ARG A 85 -12.40 1.75 -6.92
N ALA A 86 -12.03 0.52 -6.57
CA ALA A 86 -11.14 0.22 -5.47
C ALA A 86 -10.32 -1.06 -5.72
N VAL A 87 -9.29 -1.28 -4.90
CA VAL A 87 -8.55 -2.55 -4.83
C VAL A 87 -8.53 -3.04 -3.39
N ALA A 88 -9.07 -4.22 -3.13
CA ALA A 88 -9.00 -4.86 -1.81
C ALA A 88 -7.85 -5.87 -1.78
N LEU A 89 -6.97 -5.74 -0.77
CA LEU A 89 -5.86 -6.63 -0.52
C LEU A 89 -6.19 -7.61 0.60
N PHE A 90 -5.93 -8.88 0.36
CA PHE A 90 -6.07 -9.97 1.31
C PHE A 90 -4.74 -10.71 1.51
N ILE A 91 -4.56 -11.28 2.69
CA ILE A 91 -3.46 -12.18 3.04
C ILE A 91 -3.99 -13.43 3.72
N SER A 92 -3.32 -14.57 3.55
CA SER A 92 -3.67 -15.87 4.11
C SER A 92 -3.91 -15.80 5.63
N ASP A 93 -2.96 -15.23 6.36
CA ASP A 93 -2.98 -15.02 7.80
C ASP A 93 -2.09 -13.81 8.15
N ARG A 94 -2.54 -12.92 9.04
CA ARG A 94 -1.77 -11.72 9.40
C ARG A 94 -0.52 -12.05 10.21
N ILE A 95 -0.48 -13.17 10.90
CA ILE A 95 0.59 -13.56 11.83
C ILE A 95 1.51 -14.60 11.21
N ASP A 96 0.96 -15.56 10.46
CA ASP A 96 1.69 -16.69 9.87
C ASP A 96 1.41 -16.83 8.37
N ASN A 97 2.06 -16.00 7.56
CA ASN A 97 1.96 -16.03 6.10
C ASN A 97 3.31 -16.26 5.43
N GLY A 98 3.26 -16.79 4.20
CA GLY A 98 4.43 -17.07 3.38
C GLY A 98 4.65 -16.11 2.22
N ALA A 99 4.17 -14.86 2.31
CA ALA A 99 4.13 -13.90 1.19
C ALA A 99 5.49 -13.26 0.88
N TYR A 100 6.56 -14.05 0.82
CA TYR A 100 7.94 -13.60 0.60
C TYR A 100 8.31 -13.35 -0.86
N GLU A 101 7.49 -13.85 -1.79
CA GLU A 101 7.73 -13.76 -3.23
C GLU A 101 6.46 -13.28 -3.94
N PRO A 102 6.60 -12.59 -5.08
CA PRO A 102 5.46 -12.22 -5.91
C PRO A 102 4.71 -13.47 -6.42
N HIS A 103 3.40 -13.34 -6.62
CA HIS A 103 2.50 -14.37 -7.14
C HIS A 103 2.42 -15.65 -6.29
N THR A 104 2.76 -15.56 -5.01
CA THR A 104 2.42 -16.61 -4.04
C THR A 104 0.90 -16.65 -3.82
N PRO A 105 0.33 -17.81 -3.46
CA PRO A 105 -1.09 -17.90 -3.13
C PRO A 105 -1.45 -17.25 -1.77
N GLU A 106 -0.47 -16.65 -1.11
CA GLU A 106 -0.56 -16.06 0.22
C GLU A 106 -1.23 -14.68 0.19
N THR A 107 -1.21 -13.99 -0.94
CA THR A 107 -1.91 -12.70 -1.12
C THR A 107 -2.89 -12.78 -2.29
N VAL A 108 -3.96 -12.00 -2.19
CA VAL A 108 -4.94 -11.83 -3.28
C VAL A 108 -5.34 -10.37 -3.34
N LEU A 109 -5.29 -9.80 -4.55
CA LEU A 109 -5.89 -8.50 -4.85
C LEU A 109 -7.18 -8.68 -5.62
N ILE A 110 -8.22 -7.96 -5.22
CA ILE A 110 -9.49 -7.90 -5.92
C ILE A 110 -9.73 -6.46 -6.37
N ALA A 111 -9.76 -6.25 -7.68
CA ALA A 111 -10.26 -5.01 -8.27
C ALA A 111 -11.78 -4.99 -8.15
N LEU A 112 -12.32 -3.94 -7.52
CA LEU A 112 -13.73 -3.77 -7.24
C LEU A 112 -14.29 -2.67 -8.13
N SER A 113 -15.40 -2.93 -8.82
CA SER A 113 -16.15 -1.92 -9.56
C SER A 113 -17.01 -1.07 -8.64
N GLN A 114 -17.63 0.00 -9.17
CA GLN A 114 -18.62 0.77 -8.41
C GLN A 114 -19.82 -0.09 -8.01
N ASP A 115 -20.28 -0.99 -8.91
CA ASP A 115 -21.39 -1.91 -8.64
C ASP A 115 -21.07 -2.89 -7.50
N ASP A 116 -19.79 -3.25 -7.32
CA ASP A 116 -19.36 -4.05 -6.17
C ASP A 116 -19.44 -3.21 -4.89
N ILE A 117 -18.87 -2.00 -4.88
CA ILE A 117 -18.92 -1.10 -3.72
C ILE A 117 -20.36 -0.80 -3.29
N ASP A 118 -21.27 -0.60 -4.24
CA ASP A 118 -22.69 -0.29 -3.98
C ASP A 118 -23.45 -1.45 -3.33
N GLN A 119 -22.93 -2.68 -3.36
CA GLN A 119 -23.49 -3.81 -2.60
C GLN A 119 -23.26 -3.67 -1.08
N GLY A 120 -22.32 -2.81 -0.67
CA GLY A 120 -22.00 -2.55 0.74
C GLY A 120 -21.24 -3.70 1.41
N GLU A 121 -21.38 -3.79 2.74
CA GLU A 121 -20.79 -4.87 3.53
C GLU A 121 -21.61 -6.17 3.39
N PRO A 122 -20.96 -7.35 3.36
CA PRO A 122 -21.64 -8.64 3.34
C PRO A 122 -22.57 -8.81 4.55
N SER A 123 -23.81 -9.22 4.29
CA SER A 123 -24.87 -9.37 5.29
C SER A 123 -24.68 -10.54 6.25
N GLU A 124 -23.89 -11.55 5.88
CA GLU A 124 -23.56 -12.69 6.73
C GLU A 124 -22.15 -12.50 7.28
N THR A 125 -22.05 -12.51 8.61
CA THR A 125 -20.84 -12.20 9.35
C THR A 125 -19.71 -13.19 9.05
N LEU A 126 -18.92 -12.88 8.03
CA LEU A 126 -17.51 -13.25 7.96
C LEU A 126 -16.86 -12.42 9.05
N ARG A 127 -16.91 -12.90 10.30
CA ARG A 127 -16.32 -12.18 11.43
C ARG A 127 -14.82 -12.27 11.27
N GLU A 128 -14.25 -11.32 10.56
CA GLU A 128 -13.03 -10.75 11.10
C GLU A 128 -13.38 -10.14 12.45
N SER A 129 -12.65 -10.53 13.48
CA SER A 129 -12.73 -9.94 14.80
C SER A 129 -12.17 -8.51 14.84
N ASP A 130 -11.61 -8.06 13.72
CA ASP A 130 -10.72 -6.94 13.68
C ASP A 130 -11.51 -5.67 13.41
N GLN A 131 -11.30 -4.68 14.27
CA GLN A 131 -11.88 -3.36 14.12
C GLN A 131 -11.27 -2.71 12.88
N ALA A 132 -12.13 -2.24 11.97
CA ALA A 132 -11.67 -1.47 10.83
C ALA A 132 -11.17 -0.09 11.28
N SER A 133 -10.12 0.40 10.65
CA SER A 133 -9.64 1.78 10.81
C SER A 133 -9.58 2.48 9.46
N GLY A 134 -9.71 3.80 9.46
CA GLY A 134 -9.44 4.62 8.30
C GLY A 134 -7.95 4.83 8.09
N TYR A 135 -7.59 5.37 6.94
CA TYR A 135 -6.29 5.97 6.72
C TYR A 135 -6.45 7.31 6.00
N ARG A 136 -5.42 8.14 6.09
CA ARG A 136 -5.31 9.41 5.37
C ARG A 136 -4.20 9.30 4.33
N LEU A 137 -4.45 9.86 3.17
CA LEU A 137 -3.46 10.06 2.13
C LEU A 137 -3.13 11.55 2.03
N THR A 138 -1.85 11.89 2.12
CA THR A 138 -1.38 13.25 1.88
C THR A 138 -0.51 13.29 0.63
N PRO A 139 -0.92 14.01 -0.44
CA PRO A 139 -0.12 14.11 -1.64
C PRO A 139 1.15 14.94 -1.39
N VAL A 140 2.27 14.43 -1.87
CA VAL A 140 3.58 15.09 -1.81
C VAL A 140 4.28 14.90 -3.15
N LYS A 141 4.89 15.97 -3.66
CA LYS A 141 5.74 15.88 -4.86
C LYS A 141 7.15 15.51 -4.43
N VAL A 142 7.77 14.56 -5.14
CA VAL A 142 9.15 14.11 -4.91
C VAL A 142 9.87 13.99 -6.26
N PRO A 143 11.20 14.18 -6.31
CA PRO A 143 11.97 13.98 -7.53
C PRO A 143 12.01 12.48 -7.86
N GLU A 144 11.83 12.13 -9.14
CA GLU A 144 11.80 10.73 -9.60
C GLU A 144 13.07 9.95 -9.23
N SER A 145 14.20 10.65 -9.14
CA SER A 145 15.49 10.08 -8.76
C SER A 145 15.55 9.53 -7.33
N ILE A 146 14.54 9.76 -6.47
CA ILE A 146 14.51 9.12 -5.14
C ILE A 146 14.32 7.61 -5.23
N PHE A 147 13.81 7.11 -6.36
CA PHE A 147 13.50 5.69 -6.55
C PHE A 147 14.69 4.90 -7.08
N ASP A 148 15.69 5.59 -7.64
CA ASP A 148 16.91 4.96 -8.14
C ASP A 148 17.75 4.41 -6.97
N GLU A 149 18.42 3.28 -7.19
CA GLU A 149 19.36 2.70 -6.21
C GLU A 149 20.60 3.62 -6.09
N PRO A 150 21.02 4.02 -4.88
CA PRO A 150 22.19 4.87 -4.71
C PRO A 150 23.48 4.11 -5.06
N GLU A 151 24.38 4.76 -5.80
CA GLU A 151 25.70 4.17 -6.14
C GLU A 151 26.60 4.01 -4.90
N GLU A 152 26.53 4.98 -3.98
CA GLU A 152 27.28 5.02 -2.72
C GLU A 152 26.38 5.62 -1.62
N TYR A 153 26.51 5.12 -0.39
CA TYR A 153 25.80 5.62 0.78
C TYR A 153 26.50 6.88 1.33
N ASP A 154 25.77 8.00 1.34
CA ASP A 154 26.19 9.31 1.82
C ASP A 154 25.07 9.96 2.67
N GLU A 155 25.22 9.88 4.00
CA GLU A 155 24.27 10.43 4.96
C GLU A 155 24.08 11.95 4.83
N GLU A 156 25.02 12.68 4.24
CA GLU A 156 24.92 14.12 4.03
C GLU A 156 24.18 14.49 2.74
N ASN A 157 23.96 13.52 1.83
CA ASN A 157 23.28 13.74 0.56
C ASN A 157 21.76 13.97 0.78
N PRO A 158 21.22 15.15 0.40
CA PRO A 158 19.78 15.42 0.56
C PRO A 158 18.86 14.45 -0.17
N LEU A 159 19.31 13.89 -1.31
CA LEU A 159 18.52 12.90 -2.07
C LEU A 159 18.38 11.60 -1.29
N GLU A 160 19.44 11.18 -0.62
CA GLU A 160 19.46 9.96 0.18
C GLU A 160 18.68 10.13 1.48
N GLN A 161 18.83 11.28 2.15
CA GLN A 161 17.97 11.64 3.29
C GLN A 161 16.49 11.63 2.90
N LEU A 162 16.16 12.15 1.70
CA LEU A 162 14.79 12.13 1.18
C LEU A 162 14.32 10.71 0.88
N ARG A 163 15.13 9.89 0.22
CA ARG A 163 14.82 8.47 -0.04
C ARG A 163 14.56 7.73 1.25
N ASN A 164 15.43 7.88 2.25
CA ASN A 164 15.27 7.26 3.58
C ASN A 164 14.01 7.75 4.29
N ALA A 165 13.69 9.05 4.14
CA ALA A 165 12.49 9.62 4.71
C ALA A 165 11.20 9.05 4.07
N VAL A 166 11.19 8.91 2.74
CA VAL A 166 10.06 8.30 2.03
C VAL A 166 9.96 6.81 2.32
N PHE A 167 11.09 6.09 2.34
CA PHE A 167 11.14 4.66 2.66
C PHE A 167 10.59 4.33 4.05
N SER A 168 10.92 5.17 5.04
CA SER A 168 10.45 5.03 6.42
C SER A 168 8.98 5.44 6.62
N ALA A 169 8.27 5.76 5.54
CA ALA A 169 6.84 6.02 5.54
C ALA A 169 6.13 4.98 4.68
N SER A 170 4.87 4.68 5.04
CA SER A 170 3.98 4.00 4.11
C SER A 170 3.54 4.99 3.03
N TYR A 171 3.57 4.61 1.76
CA TYR A 171 3.15 5.49 0.67
C TYR A 171 2.59 4.74 -0.53
N ALA A 172 1.76 5.44 -1.30
CA ALA A 172 1.17 4.97 -2.54
C ALA A 172 1.63 5.79 -3.76
N ALA A 173 1.50 5.18 -4.95
CA ALA A 173 1.99 5.68 -6.24
C ALA A 173 3.53 5.83 -6.31
N GLY A 174 4.05 6.30 -7.45
CA GLY A 174 5.48 6.35 -7.71
C GLY A 174 6.05 4.98 -8.10
N LYS A 175 7.16 4.58 -7.47
CA LYS A 175 7.85 3.31 -7.66
C LYS A 175 8.20 2.72 -6.29
N PRO A 176 8.40 1.40 -6.16
CA PRO A 176 8.85 0.82 -4.89
C PRO A 176 10.25 1.32 -4.51
N ILE A 177 10.51 1.42 -3.21
CA ILE A 177 11.87 1.53 -2.64
C ILE A 177 12.17 0.21 -1.95
N TRP A 178 13.01 -0.59 -2.58
CA TRP A 178 13.33 -1.96 -2.15
C TRP A 178 14.19 -2.00 -0.89
N LEU A 179 13.92 -2.97 -0.02
CA LEU A 179 14.64 -3.19 1.22
C LEU A 179 15.91 -4.00 0.99
N GLN A 180 15.84 -5.02 0.15
CA GLN A 180 16.96 -5.90 -0.16
C GLN A 180 17.43 -5.74 -1.61
N SER A 181 16.59 -6.14 -2.56
CA SER A 181 16.85 -6.04 -3.99
C SER A 181 15.55 -5.93 -4.77
N ASP A 182 15.65 -5.43 -6.00
CA ASP A 182 14.56 -5.41 -6.96
C ASP A 182 14.06 -6.83 -7.22
N GLU A 183 12.82 -7.11 -6.86
CA GLU A 183 12.21 -8.44 -7.02
C GLU A 183 11.07 -8.49 -8.04
N TYR A 184 10.47 -7.35 -8.37
CA TYR A 184 9.32 -7.33 -9.26
C TYR A 184 9.18 -6.03 -10.06
N ASP A 185 8.91 -6.15 -11.36
CA ASP A 185 8.63 -5.02 -12.25
C ASP A 185 7.16 -5.08 -12.69
N GLY A 186 6.30 -4.43 -11.93
CA GLY A 186 4.86 -4.39 -12.15
C GLY A 186 4.26 -3.02 -11.84
N HIS A 187 2.93 -2.91 -11.94
CA HIS A 187 2.25 -1.65 -11.63
C HIS A 187 2.15 -1.45 -10.12
N PHE A 188 3.07 -0.67 -9.56
CA PHE A 188 3.15 -0.38 -8.14
C PHE A 188 1.93 0.42 -7.66
N LEU A 189 1.32 -0.04 -6.57
CA LEU A 189 0.19 0.62 -5.93
C LEU A 189 0.62 1.31 -4.63
N LEU A 190 1.21 0.55 -3.70
CA LEU A 190 1.71 1.08 -2.44
C LEU A 190 2.80 0.21 -1.81
N GLN A 191 3.52 0.77 -0.85
CA GLN A 191 4.29 0.01 0.13
C GLN A 191 3.92 0.44 1.55
N PHE A 192 4.03 -0.48 2.51
CA PHE A 192 3.75 -0.20 3.91
C PHE A 192 4.51 -1.09 4.89
N ASP A 193 4.57 -0.66 6.15
CA ASP A 193 5.16 -1.38 7.27
C ASP A 193 4.12 -1.75 8.34
N GLU A 194 4.57 -2.43 9.40
CA GLU A 194 3.71 -2.88 10.51
C GLU A 194 3.10 -1.72 11.31
N ALA A 195 3.65 -0.50 11.21
CA ALA A 195 3.08 0.67 11.87
C ALA A 195 1.83 1.19 11.16
N PHE A 196 1.70 0.92 9.85
CA PHE A 196 0.50 1.25 9.08
C PHE A 196 -0.57 0.17 9.17
N ILE A 197 -0.19 -1.12 9.10
CA ILE A 197 -1.11 -2.26 9.19
C ILE A 197 -0.54 -3.27 10.18
N ASP A 198 -1.34 -3.60 11.20
CA ASP A 198 -0.99 -4.60 12.21
C ASP A 198 -0.97 -6.02 11.59
N MET A 199 0.21 -6.44 11.19
CA MET A 199 0.51 -7.77 10.68
C MET A 199 2.00 -8.07 10.89
N ASN A 200 2.37 -9.35 10.84
CA ASN A 200 3.74 -9.81 10.94
C ASN A 200 4.42 -9.73 9.57
N LEU A 201 5.41 -8.86 9.46
CA LEU A 201 6.33 -8.72 8.32
C LEU A 201 7.77 -9.10 8.70
N GLY A 202 7.96 -9.79 9.83
CA GLY A 202 9.28 -10.16 10.34
C GLY A 202 10.03 -8.97 10.99
N ASP A 203 11.36 -9.06 11.03
CA ASP A 203 12.18 -8.03 11.68
C ASP A 203 12.30 -6.79 10.77
N ALA A 204 11.40 -5.83 10.96
CA ALA A 204 11.32 -4.57 10.20
C ALA A 204 11.03 -4.75 8.70
N GLY A 205 10.04 -5.58 8.37
CA GLY A 205 9.64 -5.80 6.99
C GLY A 205 8.76 -4.72 6.37
N VAL A 206 8.75 -4.71 5.04
CA VAL A 206 7.94 -3.84 4.19
C VAL A 206 7.15 -4.70 3.21
N MET A 207 5.83 -4.51 3.17
CA MET A 207 4.95 -5.07 2.15
C MET A 207 4.95 -4.18 0.93
N TYR A 208 5.13 -4.78 -0.24
CA TYR A 208 5.01 -4.18 -1.56
C TYR A 208 3.73 -4.67 -2.23
N VAL A 209 2.92 -3.73 -2.73
CA VAL A 209 1.63 -4.02 -3.34
C VAL A 209 1.64 -3.53 -4.78
N PHE A 210 1.40 -4.45 -5.71
CA PHE A 210 1.27 -4.21 -7.14
C PHE A 210 -0.15 -4.57 -7.59
N ALA A 211 -0.55 -4.14 -8.78
CA ALA A 211 -1.90 -4.39 -9.31
C ALA A 211 -2.30 -5.87 -9.40
N ASP A 212 -1.32 -6.77 -9.45
CA ASP A 212 -1.51 -8.20 -9.67
C ASP A 212 -0.88 -9.10 -8.60
N THR A 213 -0.10 -8.55 -7.66
CA THR A 213 0.51 -9.31 -6.56
C THR A 213 0.82 -8.42 -5.36
N ALA A 214 0.96 -9.03 -4.18
CA ALA A 214 1.59 -8.40 -3.03
C ALA A 214 2.54 -9.38 -2.34
N PHE A 215 3.66 -8.88 -1.83
CA PHE A 215 4.67 -9.67 -1.12
C PHE A 215 5.50 -8.73 -0.24
N TRP A 216 6.25 -9.28 0.71
CA TRP A 216 7.06 -8.50 1.63
C TRP A 216 8.50 -8.97 1.70
N GLN A 217 9.38 -8.03 2.03
CA GLN A 217 10.79 -8.27 2.35
C GLN A 217 11.05 -7.89 3.81
N CYS A 218 11.98 -8.57 4.48
CA CYS A 218 12.47 -8.18 5.82
C CYS A 218 14.00 -8.21 5.87
N HIS A 219 14.58 -7.70 6.95
CA HIS A 219 16.02 -7.81 7.22
C HIS A 219 16.43 -9.17 7.81
#